data_AF-A0A2T2R941-F1
#
_entry.id   AF-A0A2T2R941-F1
#
_cell.length_a   1.000
_cell.length_b   1.000
_cell.length_c   1.000
_cell.angle_alpha   90.00
_cell.angle_beta   90.00
_cell.angle_gamma   90.00
#
_symmetry.space_group_name_H-M   'P 1'
#
loop_
_entity.id
_entity.type
_entity.pdbx_description
1 polymer ?
#
loop_
_entity_poly.entity_id
_entity_poly.type
_entity_poly.pdbx_seq_one_letter_code
_entity_poly.pdbx_strand_id
1 'polypeptide(L)'
;MADQVAKPVSELAKRLIIVAICIVFLISAGVLGVYLYKVSDPYVQEVLSAPSDPERGKAIFQINCAGCHGTKADGNVGPSLHNISERKSELNLINQVTSGNTPPMPKFQPEPQDMSDLLGYLETL
;
A
#
# COMPACT_ATOMS: atom_id res chain seq x y z
N MET A 1 36.40 -45.84 -8.93
CA MET A 1 36.97 -44.50 -9.23
C MET A 1 35.90 -43.47 -9.62
N ALA A 2 34.69 -43.51 -9.04
CA ALA A 2 33.57 -42.60 -9.38
C ALA A 2 33.16 -41.63 -8.25
N ASP A 3 33.88 -41.62 -7.13
CA ASP A 3 33.41 -41.03 -5.86
C ASP A 3 33.97 -39.62 -5.56
N GLN A 4 34.88 -39.11 -6.40
CA GLN A 4 35.46 -37.76 -6.22
C GLN A 4 34.73 -36.67 -7.00
N VAL A 5 33.91 -37.01 -8.00
CA VAL A 5 33.20 -36.02 -8.85
C VAL A 5 31.88 -35.55 -8.23
N ALA A 6 31.24 -36.36 -7.37
CA ALA A 6 29.97 -36.01 -6.73
C ALA A 6 30.10 -35.03 -5.54
N LYS A 7 31.24 -35.04 -4.83
CA LYS A 7 31.51 -34.14 -3.69
C LYS A 7 31.65 -32.64 -4.05
N PRO A 8 32.39 -32.23 -5.10
CA PRO A 8 32.53 -30.81 -5.42
C PRO A 8 31.21 -30.19 -5.92
N VAL A 9 30.36 -30.96 -6.60
CA VAL A 9 29.06 -30.49 -7.09
C VAL A 9 28.08 -30.27 -5.93
N SER A 10 28.08 -31.14 -4.91
CA SER A 10 27.20 -30.97 -3.74
C SER A 10 27.64 -29.82 -2.82
N GLU A 11 28.94 -29.55 -2.68
CA GLU A 11 29.43 -28.39 -1.94
C GLU A 11 29.19 -27.06 -2.68
N LEU A 12 29.32 -27.04 -4.00
CA LEU A 12 28.93 -25.88 -4.82
C LEU A 12 27.41 -25.62 -4.70
N ALA A 13 26.59 -26.66 -4.78
CA ALA A 13 25.14 -26.55 -4.60
C ALA A 13 24.77 -25.99 -3.21
N LYS A 14 25.41 -26.48 -2.14
CA LYS A 14 25.21 -25.95 -0.77
C LYS A 14 25.56 -24.46 -0.68
N ARG A 15 26.69 -24.03 -1.26
CA ARG A 15 27.10 -22.62 -1.27
C ARG A 15 26.11 -21.74 -2.03
N LEU A 16 25.62 -22.19 -3.18
CA LEU A 16 24.61 -21.48 -3.96
C LEU A 16 23.28 -21.35 -3.19
N ILE A 17 22.86 -22.42 -2.49
CA ILE A 17 21.66 -22.40 -1.65
C ILE A 17 21.82 -21.40 -0.49
N ILE A 18 22.96 -21.39 0.21
CA ILE A 18 23.23 -20.43 1.30
C ILE A 18 23.19 -19.00 0.77
N VAL A 19 23.84 -18.72 -0.35
CA VAL A 19 23.83 -17.38 -0.97
C VAL A 19 22.41 -16.97 -1.34
N ALA A 20 21.62 -17.87 -1.95
CA ALA A 20 20.23 -17.60 -2.28
C ALA A 20 19.38 -17.29 -1.04
N ILE A 21 19.55 -18.05 0.05
CA ILE A 21 18.86 -17.81 1.33
C ILE A 21 19.26 -16.45 1.90
N CYS A 22 20.55 -16.12 1.91
CA CYS A 22 21.03 -14.81 2.38
C CYS A 22 20.45 -13.65 1.56
N ILE A 23 20.38 -13.80 0.24
CA ILE A 23 19.77 -12.79 -0.64
C ILE A 23 18.28 -12.62 -0.32
N VAL A 24 17.54 -13.71 -0.21
CA VAL A 24 16.10 -13.68 0.13
C VAL A 24 15.89 -13.03 1.50
N PHE A 25 16.72 -13.37 2.49
CA PHE A 25 16.66 -12.77 3.83
C PHE A 25 16.95 -11.28 3.81
N LEU A 26 17.95 -10.82 3.05
CA LEU A 26 18.25 -9.39 2.93
C LEU A 26 17.12 -8.63 2.23
N ILE A 27 16.52 -9.21 1.19
CA ILE A 27 15.37 -8.61 0.50
C ILE A 27 14.18 -8.52 1.45
N SER A 28 13.85 -9.60 2.17
CA SER A 28 12.71 -9.60 3.09
C SER A 28 12.92 -8.63 4.26
N ALA A 29 14.12 -8.57 4.83
CA ALA A 29 14.48 -7.59 5.86
C ALA A 29 14.37 -6.14 5.33
N GLY A 30 14.81 -5.90 4.08
CA GLY A 30 14.67 -4.59 3.43
C GLY A 30 13.21 -4.18 3.21
N VAL A 31 12.38 -5.08 2.69
CA VAL A 31 10.93 -4.84 2.50
C VAL A 31 10.24 -4.57 3.83
N LEU A 32 10.54 -5.37 4.86
CA LEU A 32 10.01 -5.17 6.20
C LEU A 32 10.46 -3.82 6.78
N GLY A 33 11.72 -3.45 6.61
CA GLY A 33 12.25 -2.16 7.04
C GLY A 33 11.51 -0.97 6.40
N VAL A 34 11.26 -1.03 5.09
CA VAL A 34 10.49 0.00 4.37
C VAL A 34 9.04 0.05 4.87
N TYR A 35 8.42 -1.09 5.12
CA TYR A 35 7.07 -1.16 5.67
C TYR A 35 7.00 -0.50 7.06
N LEU A 36 7.91 -0.86 7.97
CA LEU A 36 7.98 -0.29 9.31
C LEU A 36 8.27 1.22 9.29
N TYR A 37 9.10 1.68 8.35
CA TYR A 37 9.38 3.09 8.17
C TYR A 37 8.12 3.88 7.78
N LYS A 38 7.34 3.38 6.81
CA LYS A 38 6.07 4.03 6.41
C LYS A 38 5.03 4.04 7.52
N VAL A 39 4.93 2.96 8.29
CA VAL A 39 3.99 2.89 9.42
C VAL A 39 4.43 3.85 10.54
N SER A 40 5.72 4.16 10.66
CA SER A 40 6.24 5.11 11.65
C SER A 40 5.99 6.59 11.29
N ASP A 41 5.37 6.88 10.13
CA ASP A 41 5.00 8.23 9.75
C ASP A 41 3.92 8.79 10.71
N PRO A 42 4.15 9.94 11.38
CA PRO A 42 3.19 10.52 12.33
C PRO A 42 1.81 10.80 11.72
N TYR A 43 1.76 11.23 10.46
CA TYR A 43 0.50 11.49 9.77
C TYR A 43 -0.30 10.19 9.61
N VAL A 44 0.35 9.12 9.16
CA VAL A 44 -0.29 7.81 9.01
C VAL A 44 -0.81 7.30 10.35
N GLN A 45 -0.02 7.42 11.42
CA GLN A 45 -0.44 7.02 12.76
C GLN A 45 -1.69 7.80 13.22
N GLU A 46 -1.71 9.10 13.02
CA GLU A 46 -2.85 9.93 13.40
C GLU A 46 -4.12 9.53 12.63
N VAL A 47 -4.03 9.39 11.30
CA VAL A 47 -5.14 8.93 10.45
C VAL A 47 -5.70 7.58 10.92
N LEU A 48 -4.84 6.58 11.12
CA LEU A 48 -5.26 5.22 11.46
C LEU A 48 -5.76 5.08 12.92
N SER A 49 -5.41 6.03 13.78
CA SER A 49 -5.87 6.07 15.18
C SER A 49 -7.16 6.88 15.38
N ALA A 50 -7.47 7.77 14.43
CA ALA A 50 -8.66 8.61 14.48
C ALA A 50 -9.93 7.79 14.17
N PRO A 51 -11.03 8.00 14.91
CA PRO A 51 -12.32 7.40 14.54
C PRO A 51 -12.79 7.99 13.21
N SER A 52 -13.38 7.16 12.34
CA SER A 52 -13.91 7.62 11.06
C SER A 52 -15.40 7.95 11.13
N ASP A 53 -15.81 8.98 10.39
CA ASP A 53 -17.20 9.31 10.08
C ASP A 53 -17.45 9.15 8.56
N PRO A 54 -18.08 8.05 8.11
CA PRO A 54 -18.36 7.81 6.70
C PRO A 54 -19.27 8.86 6.04
N GLU A 55 -20.15 9.54 6.79
CA GLU A 55 -21.00 10.58 6.21
C GLU A 55 -20.18 11.82 5.86
N ARG A 56 -19.27 12.22 6.76
CA ARG A 56 -18.29 13.28 6.47
C ARG A 56 -17.32 12.87 5.37
N GLY A 57 -16.86 11.62 5.38
CA GLY A 57 -16.02 11.04 4.31
C GLY A 57 -16.67 11.11 2.94
N LYS A 58 -17.97 10.83 2.86
CA LYS A 58 -18.75 10.98 1.63
C LYS A 58 -18.76 12.43 1.14
N ALA A 59 -18.93 13.40 2.02
CA ALA A 59 -18.90 14.81 1.63
C ALA A 59 -17.53 15.20 1.06
N ILE A 60 -16.43 14.76 1.69
CA ILE A 60 -15.07 14.96 1.21
C ILE A 60 -14.88 14.33 -0.17
N PHE A 61 -15.34 13.10 -0.35
CA PHE A 61 -15.28 12.39 -1.63
C PHE A 61 -16.04 13.14 -2.74
N GLN A 62 -17.25 13.61 -2.48
CA GLN A 62 -18.06 14.34 -3.47
C GLN A 62 -17.39 15.64 -3.93
N ILE A 63 -16.71 16.35 -3.01
CA ILE A 63 -16.05 17.62 -3.31
C ILE A 63 -14.74 17.40 -4.09
N ASN A 64 -13.93 16.43 -3.67
CA ASN A 64 -12.54 16.31 -4.12
C ASN A 64 -12.28 15.18 -5.13
N CYS A 65 -13.08 14.12 -5.12
CA CYS A 65 -12.76 12.86 -5.79
C CYS A 65 -13.77 12.48 -6.88
N ALA A 66 -15.05 12.77 -6.65
CA ALA A 66 -16.16 12.37 -7.52
C ALA A 66 -16.06 12.93 -8.96
N GLY A 67 -15.40 14.08 -9.15
CA GLY A 67 -15.19 14.65 -10.47
C GLY A 67 -14.44 13.71 -11.43
N CYS A 68 -13.51 12.89 -10.90
CA CYS A 68 -12.77 11.91 -11.68
C CYS A 68 -13.29 10.48 -11.48
N HIS A 69 -13.71 10.12 -10.28
CA HIS A 69 -14.11 8.76 -9.91
C HIS A 69 -15.63 8.50 -10.01
N GLY A 70 -16.42 9.49 -10.45
CA GLY A 70 -17.88 9.40 -10.54
C GLY A 70 -18.57 9.72 -9.21
N THR A 71 -19.78 10.28 -9.27
CA THR A 71 -20.57 10.62 -8.07
C THR A 71 -21.01 9.40 -7.27
N LYS A 72 -21.06 8.23 -7.91
CA LYS A 72 -21.33 6.93 -7.29
C LYS A 72 -20.07 6.09 -7.09
N ALA A 73 -18.88 6.65 -7.33
CA ALA A 73 -17.60 5.92 -7.31
C ALA A 73 -17.48 4.78 -8.35
N ASP A 74 -18.30 4.84 -9.40
CA ASP A 74 -18.37 3.91 -10.52
C ASP A 74 -17.26 4.13 -11.58
N GLY A 75 -16.47 5.20 -11.42
CA GLY A 75 -15.38 5.55 -12.31
C GLY A 75 -15.81 6.43 -13.48
N ASN A 76 -14.88 7.23 -13.98
CA ASN A 76 -15.04 8.03 -15.19
C ASN A 76 -13.66 8.26 -15.82
N VAL A 77 -12.97 9.33 -15.41
CA VAL A 77 -11.56 9.57 -15.76
C VAL A 77 -10.66 8.67 -14.93
N GLY A 78 -10.95 8.59 -13.62
CA GLY A 78 -10.33 7.65 -12.70
C GLY A 78 -11.09 6.32 -12.67
N PRO A 79 -10.46 5.24 -12.19
CA PRO A 79 -11.09 3.93 -12.07
C PRO A 79 -12.24 3.94 -11.05
N SER A 80 -13.11 2.92 -11.11
CA SER A 80 -14.09 2.68 -10.04
C SER A 80 -13.40 2.38 -8.71
N LEU A 81 -14.01 2.85 -7.62
CA LEU A 81 -13.55 2.64 -6.26
C LEU A 81 -14.45 1.70 -5.44
N HIS A 82 -15.46 1.07 -6.07
CA HIS A 82 -16.22 0.01 -5.41
C HIS A 82 -15.29 -1.11 -4.95
N ASN A 83 -15.50 -1.61 -3.74
CA ASN A 83 -14.71 -2.64 -3.05
C ASN A 83 -13.20 -2.30 -2.98
N ILE A 84 -12.83 -1.00 -2.99
CA ILE A 84 -11.41 -0.63 -3.02
C ILE A 84 -10.68 -1.07 -1.75
N SER A 85 -11.37 -1.07 -0.61
CA SER A 85 -10.84 -1.53 0.69
C SER A 85 -10.56 -3.04 0.72
N GLU A 86 -11.18 -3.84 -0.15
CA GLU A 86 -10.83 -5.26 -0.32
C GLU A 86 -9.53 -5.45 -1.13
N ARG A 87 -9.19 -4.47 -1.99
CA ARG A 87 -8.03 -4.55 -2.90
C ARG A 87 -6.81 -3.82 -2.38
N LYS A 88 -6.98 -2.86 -1.47
CA LYS A 88 -5.92 -2.02 -0.93
C LYS A 88 -6.13 -1.83 0.57
N SER A 89 -5.05 -1.98 1.33
CA SER A 89 -5.02 -1.55 2.73
C SER A 89 -5.15 -0.03 2.85
N GLU A 90 -5.62 0.43 4.00
CA GLU A 90 -5.69 1.86 4.33
C GLU A 90 -4.35 2.57 4.13
N LEU A 91 -3.24 1.98 4.58
CA LEU A 91 -1.89 2.52 4.33
C LEU A 91 -1.62 2.77 2.84
N ASN A 92 -2.05 1.85 1.97
CA ASN A 92 -1.87 2.00 0.53
C ASN A 92 -2.83 3.05 -0.06
N LEU A 93 -4.03 3.19 0.50
CA LEU A 93 -4.98 4.24 0.12
C LEU A 93 -4.46 5.62 0.52
N ILE A 94 -4.00 5.78 1.76
CA ILE A 94 -3.36 7.01 2.24
C ILE A 94 -2.22 7.42 1.31
N ASN A 95 -1.31 6.48 1.01
CA ASN A 95 -0.19 6.74 0.08
C ASN A 95 -0.67 7.07 -1.34
N GLN A 96 -1.74 6.43 -1.84
CA GLN A 96 -2.28 6.72 -3.17
C GLN A 96 -2.82 8.15 -3.25
N VAL A 97 -3.51 8.61 -2.20
CA VAL A 97 -4.10 9.95 -2.14
C VAL A 97 -3.03 11.03 -1.92
N THR A 98 -1.99 10.76 -1.13
CA THR A 98 -1.00 11.78 -0.73
C THR A 98 0.28 11.81 -1.56
N SER A 99 0.57 10.79 -2.36
CA SER A 99 1.85 10.74 -3.08
C SER A 99 1.91 11.61 -4.34
N GLY A 100 0.80 11.73 -5.08
CA GLY A 100 0.79 12.39 -6.39
C GLY A 100 1.53 11.62 -7.49
N ASN A 101 1.88 10.35 -7.26
CA ASN A 101 2.68 9.55 -8.19
C ASN A 101 1.88 8.93 -9.34
N THR A 102 0.59 9.25 -9.49
CA THR A 102 -0.30 8.64 -10.50
C THR A 102 -1.04 9.70 -11.34
N PRO A 103 -0.36 10.49 -12.19
CA PRO A 103 -1.04 11.44 -13.06
C PRO A 103 -2.09 10.76 -13.97
N PRO A 104 -3.25 11.39 -14.23
CA PRO A 104 -3.59 12.78 -13.89
C PRO A 104 -4.13 12.98 -12.46
N MET A 105 -4.18 11.93 -11.62
CA MET A 105 -4.65 12.06 -10.23
C MET A 105 -3.73 13.04 -9.47
N PRO A 106 -4.26 14.16 -8.95
CA PRO A 106 -3.44 15.14 -8.26
C PRO A 106 -3.00 14.63 -6.89
N LYS A 107 -1.99 15.29 -6.32
CA LYS A 107 -1.61 15.09 -4.93
C LYS A 107 -2.63 15.80 -4.02
N PHE A 108 -3.20 15.09 -3.06
CA PHE A 108 -4.01 15.67 -2.01
C PHE A 108 -3.24 15.70 -0.68
N GLN A 109 -3.62 16.62 0.20
CA GLN A 109 -3.07 16.75 1.56
C GLN A 109 -4.21 17.00 2.56
N PRO A 110 -5.14 16.04 2.73
CA PRO A 110 -6.21 16.19 3.71
C PRO A 110 -5.65 16.15 5.13
N GLU A 111 -6.28 16.87 6.05
CA GLU A 111 -5.99 16.74 7.48
C GLU A 111 -6.21 15.28 7.94
N PRO A 112 -5.53 14.82 9.00
CA PRO A 112 -5.60 13.43 9.42
C PRO A 112 -7.03 12.91 9.65
N GLN A 113 -7.87 13.72 10.29
CA GLN A 113 -9.28 13.37 10.51
C GLN A 113 -10.07 13.28 9.19
N ASP A 114 -9.85 14.20 8.25
CA ASP A 114 -10.52 14.18 6.94
C ASP A 114 -10.13 12.93 6.14
N MET A 115 -8.87 12.50 6.24
CA MET A 115 -8.42 11.26 5.62
C MET A 115 -9.08 10.04 6.30
N SER A 116 -9.15 9.99 7.63
CA SER A 116 -9.82 8.89 8.35
C SER A 116 -11.30 8.78 7.95
N ASP A 117 -12.01 9.92 7.92
CA ASP A 117 -13.40 9.99 7.48
C ASP A 117 -13.54 9.49 6.03
N LEU A 118 -12.66 9.94 5.13
CA LEU A 118 -12.63 9.48 3.73
C LEU A 118 -12.42 7.97 3.63
N LEU A 119 -11.47 7.39 4.37
CA LEU A 119 -11.24 5.96 4.40
C LEU A 119 -12.49 5.21 4.87
N GLY A 120 -13.12 5.67 5.96
CA GLY A 120 -14.38 5.10 6.45
C GLY A 120 -15.50 5.12 5.42
N TYR A 121 -15.59 6.16 4.58
CA TYR A 121 -16.53 6.15 3.46
C TYR A 121 -16.14 5.13 2.37
N LEU A 122 -14.86 5.06 2.00
CA LEU A 122 -14.38 4.10 0.98
C LEU A 122 -14.61 2.63 1.38
N GLU A 123 -14.65 2.32 2.67
CA GLU A 123 -15.04 0.99 3.18
C GLU A 123 -16.50 0.63 2.91
N THR A 124 -17.37 1.62 2.71
CA THR A 124 -18.80 1.40 2.42
C THR A 124 -19.12 1.19 0.94
N LEU A 125 -18.13 1.40 0.06
CA LEU A 125 -18.27 1.37 -1.41
C LEU A 125 -18.00 -0.02 -1.99
#